data_AF-A0A3B6PQ39-F1
#
_entry.id   AF-A0A3B6PQ39-F1
#
_cell.length_a   1.000
_cell.length_b   1.000
_cell.length_c   1.000
_cell.angle_alpha   90.00
_cell.angle_beta   90.00
_cell.angle_gamma   90.00
#
_symmetry.space_group_name_H-M   'P 1'
#
loop_
_entity.id
_entity.type
_entity.pdbx_description
1 polymer ?
#
loop_
_entity_poly.entity_id
_entity_poly.type
_entity_poly.pdbx_seq_one_letter_code
_entity_poly.pdbx_strand_id
1 'polypeptide(L)'
;MDLPPLSHQALFAAVRSADADAVRRLLAGPEASGSTAALAAAQTDAGESALYVAAEAGALEVVRLLLPLYDLEAAKLRSRLDLDAFHVAAKQGHTEVVKEFLGRWPELCSVCDSSNTCPLYSAAVKDHLDVVNAILDTDDSCIKIVRKNGKTSLHNAARIGYHRIVKALIERDPGIVAIKDRKGQTALHMAVKGKNTDVVEELLMADASILNVRDKKANTALHIATRKWRPQMVQLLLAYESLEVNAINSQNETAMDLAEKVPYAESKMEIIEWLSEAGAKNAVNVGKVDEASELRRTVSDIKHNVQAQLSENMKTNKRVTGIAKELRKLHREAVQNTINSVTLVATLIASIAFVSIFNLPGQYYQDTTTGGEIGQAYISKLTGFRVFCLLNAIALFISLAVVVVQITLVAWETGAQKQIIKIVNKLMWTACLSTCAAFVSLAYVVVGPQHAWMAFTISAVGGPIMIGTLLFLAYLLLRPRFNFGEDRQRRIRRGSGSKSFSWSVREGLSDLEAVEDHEKKIYAL
;
A
#
# COMPACT_ATOMS: atom_id res chain seq x y z
N MET A 1 -61.12 61.50 -33.29
CA MET A 1 -60.84 61.55 -34.74
C MET A 1 -59.63 60.68 -34.94
N ASP A 2 -59.81 59.55 -35.61
CA ASP A 2 -58.72 58.65 -35.96
C ASP A 2 -57.78 59.39 -36.93
N LEU A 3 -56.47 59.37 -36.62
CA LEU A 3 -55.44 59.88 -37.51
C LEU A 3 -55.53 59.18 -38.88
N PRO A 4 -55.15 59.85 -39.99
CA PRO A 4 -55.06 59.19 -41.27
C PRO A 4 -54.01 58.05 -41.22
N PRO A 5 -54.27 56.89 -41.84
CA PRO A 5 -53.40 55.70 -41.79
C PRO A 5 -51.96 55.95 -42.29
N LEU A 6 -51.76 57.00 -43.07
CA LEU A 6 -50.47 57.46 -43.58
C LEU A 6 -49.52 57.96 -42.47
N SER A 7 -50.04 58.58 -41.40
CA SER A 7 -49.22 59.13 -40.31
C SER A 7 -48.62 58.02 -39.43
N HIS A 8 -49.39 56.95 -39.16
CA HIS A 8 -48.93 55.79 -38.41
C HIS A 8 -47.86 55.02 -39.18
N GLN A 9 -48.08 54.76 -40.47
CA GLN A 9 -47.09 54.09 -41.31
C GLN A 9 -45.78 54.89 -41.43
N ALA A 10 -45.86 56.21 -41.57
CA ALA A 10 -44.68 57.08 -41.59
C ALA A 10 -43.90 57.06 -40.26
N LEU A 11 -44.61 57.07 -39.12
CA LEU A 11 -43.97 56.93 -37.81
C LEU A 11 -43.24 55.59 -37.67
N PHE A 12 -43.91 54.48 -37.95
CA PHE A 12 -43.29 53.15 -37.85
C PHE A 12 -42.12 52.99 -38.84
N ALA A 13 -42.19 53.59 -40.03
CA ALA A 13 -41.06 53.61 -40.97
C ALA A 13 -39.86 54.39 -40.41
N ALA A 14 -40.10 55.59 -39.87
CA ALA A 14 -39.06 56.43 -39.26
C ALA A 14 -38.42 55.77 -38.02
N VAL A 15 -39.23 55.08 -37.21
CA VAL A 15 -38.76 54.31 -36.05
C VAL A 15 -37.91 53.12 -36.49
N ARG A 16 -38.34 52.36 -37.52
CA ARG A 16 -37.56 51.23 -38.06
C ARG A 16 -36.24 51.68 -38.67
N SER A 17 -36.19 52.88 -39.26
CA SER A 17 -34.95 53.46 -39.79
C SER A 17 -34.11 54.17 -38.72
N ALA A 18 -34.54 54.18 -37.45
CA ALA A 18 -33.89 54.88 -36.34
C ALA A 18 -33.65 56.39 -36.59
N ASP A 19 -34.51 57.05 -37.39
CA ASP A 19 -34.39 58.47 -37.72
C ASP A 19 -35.08 59.33 -36.66
N ALA A 20 -34.30 59.75 -35.64
CA ALA A 20 -34.79 60.56 -34.53
C ALA A 20 -35.31 61.94 -34.96
N ASP A 21 -34.76 62.53 -36.02
CA ASP A 21 -35.20 63.83 -36.51
C ASP A 21 -36.55 63.73 -37.23
N ALA A 22 -36.75 62.68 -38.04
CA ALA A 22 -38.05 62.40 -38.63
C ALA A 22 -39.11 62.12 -37.56
N VAL A 23 -38.78 61.32 -36.54
CA VAL A 23 -39.68 61.07 -35.39
C VAL A 23 -40.00 62.38 -34.67
N ARG A 24 -39.02 63.23 -34.37
CA ARG A 24 -39.24 64.53 -33.71
C ARG A 24 -40.14 65.45 -34.54
N ARG A 25 -39.96 65.52 -35.86
CA ARG A 25 -40.82 66.31 -36.76
C ARG A 25 -42.26 65.79 -36.77
N LEU A 26 -42.44 64.47 -36.82
CA LEU A 26 -43.77 63.85 -36.78
C LEU A 26 -44.47 64.09 -35.43
N LEU A 27 -43.73 64.09 -34.33
CA LEU A 27 -44.26 64.39 -32.99
C LEU A 27 -44.54 65.89 -32.75
N ALA A 28 -43.82 66.79 -33.41
CA ALA A 28 -44.00 68.24 -33.28
C ALA A 28 -45.03 68.85 -34.26
N GLY A 29 -45.58 68.04 -35.17
CA GLY A 29 -46.54 68.50 -36.18
C GLY A 29 -47.89 68.94 -35.59
N PRO A 30 -48.66 69.79 -36.31
CA PRO A 30 -49.92 70.36 -35.82
C PRO A 30 -51.02 69.32 -35.49
N GLU A 31 -50.93 68.10 -36.02
CA GLU A 31 -51.86 66.98 -35.73
C GLU A 31 -51.58 66.26 -34.39
N ALA A 32 -50.48 66.58 -33.68
CA ALA A 32 -50.04 65.85 -32.49
C ALA A 32 -50.75 66.25 -31.18
N SER A 33 -51.28 67.48 -31.09
CA SER A 33 -51.72 68.09 -29.82
C SER A 33 -52.95 67.45 -29.16
N GLY A 34 -53.74 66.66 -29.89
CA GLY A 34 -54.85 65.84 -29.35
C GLY A 34 -54.70 64.33 -29.54
N SER A 35 -53.60 63.89 -30.17
CA SER A 35 -53.47 62.53 -30.73
C SER A 35 -52.29 61.72 -30.20
N THR A 36 -51.48 62.26 -29.28
CA THR A 36 -50.30 61.57 -28.73
C THR A 36 -50.65 60.25 -28.03
N ALA A 37 -51.78 60.19 -27.32
CA ALA A 37 -52.26 58.95 -26.70
C ALA A 37 -52.71 57.89 -27.73
N ALA A 38 -53.36 58.31 -28.82
CA ALA A 38 -53.75 57.42 -29.91
C ALA A 38 -52.53 56.90 -30.70
N LEU A 39 -51.50 57.74 -30.84
CA LEU A 39 -50.22 57.38 -31.45
C LEU A 39 -49.45 56.38 -30.59
N ALA A 40 -49.45 56.55 -29.26
CA ALA A 40 -48.81 55.64 -28.32
C ALA A 40 -49.48 54.25 -28.29
N ALA A 41 -50.82 54.21 -28.42
CA ALA A 41 -51.61 52.99 -28.46
C ALA A 41 -51.63 52.28 -29.83
N ALA A 42 -51.11 52.92 -30.89
CA ALA A 42 -51.07 52.34 -32.22
C ALA A 42 -50.12 51.13 -32.26
N GLN A 43 -50.57 50.05 -32.90
CA GLN A 43 -49.80 48.82 -33.08
C GLN A 43 -49.70 48.44 -34.56
N THR A 44 -48.61 47.79 -34.93
CA THR A 44 -48.45 47.16 -36.25
C THR A 44 -49.35 45.93 -36.38
N ASP A 45 -49.43 45.35 -37.57
CA ASP A 45 -50.12 44.07 -37.80
C ASP A 45 -49.54 42.93 -36.94
N ALA A 46 -48.29 43.06 -36.45
CA ALA A 46 -47.66 42.12 -35.54
C ALA A 46 -47.95 42.42 -34.05
N GLY A 47 -48.78 43.42 -33.74
CA GLY A 47 -49.07 43.87 -32.38
C GLY A 47 -47.96 44.73 -31.76
N GLU A 48 -47.01 45.22 -32.55
CA GLU A 48 -45.84 45.93 -32.04
C GLU A 48 -46.18 47.42 -31.87
N SER A 49 -45.95 48.00 -30.69
CA SER A 49 -46.04 49.45 -30.50
C SER A 49 -44.83 50.17 -31.11
N ALA A 50 -44.92 51.48 -31.37
CA ALA A 50 -43.77 52.25 -31.84
C ALA A 50 -42.58 52.14 -30.86
N LEU A 51 -42.87 52.13 -29.55
CA LEU A 51 -41.87 51.91 -28.51
C LEU A 51 -41.23 50.52 -28.58
N TYR A 52 -42.00 49.46 -28.89
CA TYR A 52 -41.47 48.11 -29.12
C TYR A 52 -40.49 48.09 -30.29
N VAL A 53 -40.86 48.68 -31.43
CA VAL A 53 -40.02 48.68 -32.63
C VAL A 53 -38.73 49.49 -32.41
N ALA A 54 -38.81 50.62 -31.72
CA ALA A 54 -37.64 51.42 -31.33
C ALA A 54 -36.71 50.64 -30.40
N ALA A 55 -37.30 49.92 -29.43
CA ALA A 55 -36.58 49.10 -28.47
C ALA A 55 -35.94 47.87 -29.13
N GLU A 56 -36.59 47.23 -30.09
CA GLU A 56 -36.02 46.13 -30.87
C GLU A 56 -34.84 46.58 -31.74
N ALA A 57 -34.94 47.76 -32.35
CA ALA A 57 -33.88 48.36 -33.17
C ALA A 57 -32.69 48.90 -32.34
N GLY A 58 -32.87 49.09 -31.02
CA GLY A 58 -31.84 49.68 -30.15
C GLY A 58 -31.65 51.19 -30.35
N ALA A 59 -32.65 51.87 -30.92
CA ALA A 59 -32.57 53.29 -31.27
C ALA A 59 -32.79 54.18 -30.03
N LEU A 60 -31.75 54.35 -29.21
CA LEU A 60 -31.79 55.06 -27.92
C LEU A 60 -32.46 56.45 -28.00
N GLU A 61 -32.06 57.27 -28.97
CA GLU A 61 -32.60 58.63 -29.11
C GLU A 61 -34.08 58.62 -29.49
N VAL A 62 -34.51 57.66 -30.32
CA VAL A 62 -35.93 57.46 -30.65
C VAL A 62 -36.71 57.00 -29.41
N VAL A 63 -36.14 56.07 -28.62
CA VAL A 63 -36.74 55.63 -27.36
C VAL A 63 -36.91 56.82 -26.40
N ARG A 64 -35.90 57.67 -26.23
CA ARG A 64 -35.97 58.88 -25.38
C ARG A 64 -37.04 59.87 -25.84
N LEU A 65 -37.26 60.00 -27.15
CA LEU A 65 -38.32 60.85 -27.71
C LEU A 65 -39.72 60.25 -27.48
N LEU A 66 -39.85 58.92 -27.53
CA LEU A 66 -41.13 58.23 -27.39
C LEU A 66 -41.52 58.03 -25.92
N LEU A 67 -40.59 57.74 -25.02
CA LEU A 67 -40.84 57.42 -23.60
C LEU A 67 -41.79 58.41 -22.89
N PRO A 68 -41.68 59.74 -23.06
CA PRO A 68 -42.59 60.70 -22.42
C PRO A 68 -44.06 60.57 -22.85
N LEU A 69 -44.33 59.92 -23.97
CA LEU A 69 -45.68 59.73 -24.53
C LEU A 69 -46.39 58.48 -23.99
N TYR A 70 -45.66 57.60 -23.30
CA TYR A 70 -46.17 56.33 -22.80
C TYR A 70 -46.33 56.40 -21.27
N ASP A 71 -47.38 55.76 -20.76
CA ASP A 71 -47.49 55.41 -19.35
C ASP A 71 -47.04 53.95 -19.13
N LEU A 72 -47.01 53.50 -17.87
CA LEU A 72 -46.54 52.16 -17.52
C LEU A 72 -47.40 51.07 -18.17
N GLU A 73 -48.71 51.27 -18.26
CA GLU A 73 -49.62 50.28 -18.85
C GLU A 73 -49.45 50.19 -20.37
N ALA A 74 -49.23 51.32 -21.06
CA ALA A 74 -48.88 51.35 -22.46
C ALA A 74 -47.48 50.75 -22.73
N ALA A 75 -46.53 50.91 -21.81
CA ALA A 75 -45.20 50.29 -21.91
C ALA A 75 -45.25 48.75 -21.75
N LYS A 76 -46.25 48.23 -21.03
CA LYS A 76 -46.53 46.79 -20.88
C LYS A 76 -47.30 46.18 -22.05
N LEU A 77 -47.68 46.97 -23.06
CA LEU A 77 -48.34 46.46 -24.26
C LEU A 77 -47.46 45.41 -24.94
N ARG A 78 -48.07 44.27 -25.27
CA ARG A 78 -47.37 43.11 -25.79
C ARG A 78 -47.59 42.94 -27.28
N SER A 79 -46.54 42.53 -27.98
CA SER A 79 -46.63 42.07 -29.35
C SER A 79 -47.34 40.71 -29.45
N ARG A 80 -47.60 40.22 -30.67
CA ARG A 80 -48.11 38.85 -30.89
C ARG A 80 -47.14 37.76 -30.42
N LEU A 81 -45.87 38.09 -30.23
CA LEU A 81 -44.88 37.21 -29.59
C LEU A 81 -44.93 37.27 -28.07
N ASP A 82 -45.88 38.03 -27.51
CA ASP A 82 -46.14 38.18 -26.08
C ASP A 82 -44.95 38.81 -25.32
N LEU A 83 -44.24 39.70 -26.03
CA LEU A 83 -43.12 40.48 -25.51
C LEU A 83 -43.51 41.96 -25.50
N ASP A 84 -43.20 42.65 -24.42
CA ASP A 84 -43.26 44.11 -24.34
C ASP A 84 -41.95 44.76 -24.86
N ALA A 85 -41.94 46.09 -24.93
CA ALA A 85 -40.78 46.85 -25.42
C ALA A 85 -39.52 46.62 -24.58
N PHE A 86 -39.66 46.46 -23.26
CA PHE A 86 -38.54 46.20 -22.36
C PHE A 86 -37.95 44.81 -22.58
N HIS A 87 -38.79 43.79 -22.67
CA HIS A 87 -38.39 42.41 -22.94
C HIS A 87 -37.63 42.28 -24.25
N VAL A 88 -38.10 42.93 -25.33
CA VAL A 88 -37.40 42.85 -26.62
C VAL A 88 -36.05 43.56 -26.57
N ALA A 89 -35.94 44.73 -25.92
CA ALA A 89 -34.65 45.40 -25.71
C ALA A 89 -33.69 44.52 -24.90
N ALA A 90 -34.16 43.89 -23.82
CA ALA A 90 -33.35 43.00 -23.00
C ALA A 90 -32.91 41.74 -23.77
N LYS A 91 -33.80 41.17 -24.58
CA LYS A 91 -33.53 40.01 -25.44
C LYS A 91 -32.51 40.31 -26.55
N GLN A 92 -32.49 41.53 -27.07
CA GLN A 92 -31.56 41.95 -28.14
C GLN A 92 -30.25 42.55 -27.60
N GLY A 93 -30.15 42.80 -26.28
CA GLY A 93 -28.91 43.24 -25.64
C GLY A 93 -28.68 44.75 -25.68
N HIS A 94 -29.73 45.55 -25.88
CA HIS A 94 -29.63 47.00 -25.98
C HIS A 94 -29.53 47.65 -24.59
N THR A 95 -28.35 47.57 -23.97
CA THR A 95 -28.10 47.96 -22.57
C THR A 95 -28.55 49.37 -22.23
N GLU A 96 -28.23 50.36 -23.07
CA GLU A 96 -28.57 51.76 -22.79
C GLU A 96 -30.10 51.99 -22.88
N VAL A 97 -30.77 51.33 -23.82
CA VAL A 97 -32.24 51.36 -23.91
C VAL A 97 -32.86 50.72 -22.66
N VAL A 98 -32.32 49.58 -22.20
CA VAL A 98 -32.76 48.91 -20.96
C VAL A 98 -32.60 49.84 -19.75
N LYS A 99 -31.47 50.54 -19.62
CA LYS A 99 -31.24 51.49 -18.52
C LYS A 99 -32.22 52.66 -18.53
N GLU A 100 -32.55 53.22 -19.70
CA GLU A 100 -33.57 54.26 -19.82
C GLU A 100 -34.94 53.78 -19.36
N PHE A 101 -35.34 52.57 -19.77
CA PHE A 101 -36.58 51.97 -19.29
C PHE A 101 -36.59 51.78 -17.77
N LEU A 102 -35.52 51.22 -17.20
CA LEU A 102 -35.41 50.98 -15.75
C LEU A 102 -35.37 52.27 -14.94
N GLY A 103 -34.75 53.32 -15.46
CA GLY A 103 -34.74 54.64 -14.83
C GLY A 103 -36.13 55.27 -14.72
N ARG A 104 -37.04 54.91 -15.63
CA ARG A 104 -38.42 55.42 -15.63
C ARG A 104 -39.42 54.48 -14.96
N TRP A 105 -39.29 53.18 -15.21
CA TRP A 105 -40.21 52.11 -14.78
C TRP A 105 -39.42 50.87 -14.35
N PRO A 106 -38.90 50.86 -13.12
CA PRO A 106 -38.24 49.69 -12.55
C PRO A 106 -39.11 48.43 -12.62
N GLU A 107 -40.44 48.54 -12.53
CA GLU A 107 -41.32 47.36 -12.44
C GLU A 107 -41.30 46.49 -13.71
N LEU A 108 -40.86 47.03 -14.86
CA LEU A 108 -40.78 46.30 -16.13
C LEU A 108 -39.83 45.10 -16.08
N CYS A 109 -38.85 45.07 -15.17
CA CYS A 109 -37.95 43.92 -15.03
C CYS A 109 -38.64 42.65 -14.52
N SER A 110 -39.79 42.80 -13.85
CA SER A 110 -40.55 41.69 -13.24
C SER A 110 -41.68 41.18 -14.14
N VAL A 111 -42.08 41.95 -15.14
CA VAL A 111 -43.11 41.56 -16.12
C VAL A 111 -42.60 40.32 -16.85
N CYS A 112 -43.46 39.35 -17.14
CA CYS A 112 -43.06 38.11 -17.83
C CYS A 112 -44.03 37.76 -18.97
N ASP A 113 -43.53 37.05 -19.98
CA ASP A 113 -44.36 36.46 -21.04
C ASP A 113 -45.31 35.37 -20.49
N SER A 114 -46.22 34.86 -21.32
CA SER A 114 -47.17 33.79 -20.99
C SER A 114 -46.52 32.46 -20.63
N SER A 115 -45.24 32.25 -20.95
CA SER A 115 -44.45 31.11 -20.49
C SER A 115 -43.69 31.38 -19.18
N ASN A 116 -43.97 32.53 -18.56
CA ASN A 116 -43.30 33.10 -17.40
C ASN A 116 -41.79 33.34 -17.65
N THR A 117 -41.42 33.70 -18.87
CA THR A 117 -40.07 34.16 -19.20
C THR A 117 -39.94 35.62 -18.81
N CYS A 118 -39.03 35.92 -17.88
CA CYS A 118 -38.67 37.30 -17.54
C CYS A 118 -37.62 37.87 -18.52
N PRO A 119 -37.44 39.21 -18.55
CA PRO A 119 -36.42 39.87 -19.36
C PRO A 119 -35.01 39.41 -19.01
N LEU A 120 -34.74 39.21 -17.71
CA LEU A 120 -33.47 38.67 -17.20
C LEU A 120 -33.13 37.31 -17.84
N TYR A 121 -34.11 36.43 -17.96
CA TYR A 121 -33.93 35.13 -18.61
C TYR A 121 -33.58 35.28 -20.09
N SER A 122 -34.29 36.16 -20.80
CA SER A 122 -34.05 36.39 -22.24
C SER A 122 -32.65 36.95 -22.50
N ALA A 123 -32.22 37.93 -21.70
CA ALA A 123 -30.87 38.48 -21.72
C ALA A 123 -29.82 37.41 -21.42
N ALA A 124 -30.05 36.58 -20.38
CA ALA A 124 -29.14 35.51 -19.99
C ALA A 124 -28.99 34.41 -21.05
N VAL A 125 -30.07 34.07 -21.77
CA VAL A 125 -30.03 33.08 -22.86
C VAL A 125 -29.28 33.59 -24.10
N LYS A 126 -29.17 34.92 -24.25
CA LYS A 126 -28.53 35.58 -25.38
C LYS A 126 -27.13 36.12 -25.09
N ASP A 127 -26.60 35.81 -23.90
CA ASP A 127 -25.27 36.24 -23.43
C ASP A 127 -25.10 37.76 -23.24
N HIS A 128 -26.18 38.46 -22.89
CA HIS A 128 -26.15 39.90 -22.67
C HIS A 128 -25.88 40.24 -21.19
N LEU A 129 -24.61 40.08 -20.78
CA LEU A 129 -24.18 40.30 -19.39
C LEU A 129 -24.52 41.69 -18.86
N ASP A 130 -24.32 42.74 -19.67
CA ASP A 130 -24.53 44.11 -19.22
C ASP A 130 -26.01 44.41 -18.93
N VAL A 131 -26.91 43.83 -19.74
CA VAL A 131 -28.36 43.86 -19.50
C VAL A 131 -28.72 43.06 -18.26
N VAL A 132 -28.13 41.88 -18.07
CA VAL A 132 -28.31 41.07 -16.86
C VAL A 132 -27.95 41.91 -15.64
N ASN A 133 -26.76 42.52 -15.62
CA ASN A 133 -26.33 43.37 -14.50
C ASN A 133 -27.25 44.57 -14.29
N ALA A 134 -27.65 45.28 -15.35
CA ALA A 134 -28.57 46.42 -15.24
C ALA A 134 -29.92 46.04 -14.60
N ILE A 135 -30.47 44.88 -14.95
CA ILE A 135 -31.70 44.35 -14.34
C ILE A 135 -31.46 44.02 -12.87
N LEU A 136 -30.37 43.33 -12.53
CA LEU A 136 -30.05 42.90 -11.17
C LEU A 136 -29.65 44.06 -10.24
N ASP A 137 -29.13 45.14 -10.79
CA ASP A 137 -28.87 46.39 -10.06
C ASP A 137 -30.16 47.12 -9.71
N THR A 138 -31.24 46.88 -10.45
CA THR A 138 -32.55 47.50 -10.20
C THR A 138 -33.40 46.65 -9.27
N ASP A 139 -33.48 45.34 -9.51
CA ASP A 139 -34.24 44.39 -8.68
C ASP A 139 -33.59 43.00 -8.72
N ASP A 140 -33.01 42.61 -7.59
CA ASP A 140 -32.35 41.31 -7.42
C ASP A 140 -33.35 40.14 -7.33
N SER A 141 -34.61 40.42 -6.97
CA SER A 141 -35.65 39.39 -6.83
C SER A 141 -35.96 38.70 -8.17
N CYS A 142 -35.69 39.38 -9.29
CA CYS A 142 -35.81 38.85 -10.65
C CYS A 142 -34.99 37.56 -10.88
N ILE A 143 -33.91 37.34 -10.12
CA ILE A 143 -33.07 36.13 -10.15
C ILE A 143 -33.89 34.87 -9.90
N LYS A 144 -34.87 34.95 -8.99
CA LYS A 144 -35.67 33.81 -8.51
C LYS A 144 -36.88 33.52 -9.41
N ILE A 145 -37.14 34.36 -10.41
CA ILE A 145 -38.25 34.13 -11.33
C ILE A 145 -37.98 32.87 -12.16
N VAL A 146 -38.93 31.92 -12.09
CA VAL A 146 -38.85 30.65 -12.80
C VAL A 146 -39.84 30.60 -13.95
N ARG A 147 -39.41 30.05 -15.09
CA ARG A 147 -40.34 29.77 -16.21
C ARG A 147 -41.37 28.73 -15.82
N LYS A 148 -42.40 28.55 -16.66
CA LYS A 148 -43.40 27.48 -16.50
C LYS A 148 -42.81 26.08 -16.38
N ASN A 149 -41.58 25.81 -16.82
CA ASN A 149 -40.92 24.51 -16.62
C ASN A 149 -40.06 24.43 -15.34
N GLY A 150 -40.08 25.45 -14.49
CA GLY A 150 -39.31 25.56 -13.25
C GLY A 150 -37.86 26.00 -13.45
N LYS A 151 -37.43 26.33 -14.67
CA LYS A 151 -36.04 26.75 -14.91
C LYS A 151 -35.85 28.24 -14.61
N THR A 152 -34.78 28.54 -13.89
CA THR A 152 -34.22 29.89 -13.73
C THR A 152 -33.30 30.25 -14.91
N SER A 153 -32.85 31.51 -14.96
CA SER A 153 -31.80 31.97 -15.87
C SER A 153 -30.51 31.17 -15.71
N LEU A 154 -30.12 30.86 -14.46
CA LEU A 154 -28.92 30.08 -14.14
C LEU A 154 -28.94 28.70 -14.82
N HIS A 155 -30.08 28.01 -14.84
CA HIS A 155 -30.19 26.69 -15.48
C HIS A 155 -29.80 26.71 -16.97
N ASN A 156 -30.18 27.77 -17.71
CA ASN A 156 -29.85 27.86 -19.12
C ASN A 156 -28.45 28.39 -19.36
N ALA A 157 -28.03 29.41 -18.62
CA ALA A 157 -26.66 29.92 -18.67
C ALA A 157 -25.65 28.79 -18.39
N ALA A 158 -25.94 27.95 -17.39
CA ALA A 158 -25.15 26.78 -17.06
C ALA A 158 -25.13 25.74 -18.21
N ARG A 159 -26.29 25.44 -18.82
CA ARG A 159 -26.36 24.48 -19.94
C ARG A 159 -25.55 24.91 -21.14
N ILE A 160 -25.61 26.20 -21.47
CA ILE A 160 -24.97 26.75 -22.67
C ILE A 160 -23.46 26.93 -22.41
N GLY A 161 -23.09 27.29 -21.18
CA GLY A 161 -21.69 27.49 -20.78
C GLY A 161 -21.30 28.96 -20.64
N TYR A 162 -22.26 29.87 -20.43
CA TYR A 162 -22.01 31.31 -20.25
C TYR A 162 -21.47 31.60 -18.85
N HIS A 163 -20.20 31.28 -18.64
CA HIS A 163 -19.51 31.38 -17.34
C HIS A 163 -19.64 32.78 -16.70
N ARG A 164 -19.50 33.87 -17.48
CA ARG A 164 -19.64 35.24 -16.97
C ARG A 164 -21.03 35.53 -16.37
N ILE A 165 -22.08 35.02 -17.01
CA ILE A 165 -23.46 35.18 -16.53
C ILE A 165 -23.75 34.27 -15.34
N VAL A 166 -23.25 33.03 -15.38
CA VAL A 166 -23.33 32.10 -14.24
C VAL A 166 -22.72 32.74 -13.00
N LYS A 167 -21.50 33.28 -13.13
CA LYS A 167 -20.79 33.98 -12.07
C LYS A 167 -21.58 35.19 -11.54
N ALA A 168 -22.03 36.08 -12.43
CA ALA A 168 -22.82 37.25 -12.03
C ALA A 168 -24.12 36.88 -11.29
N LEU A 169 -24.81 35.81 -11.69
CA LEU A 169 -26.03 35.34 -11.02
C LEU A 169 -25.73 34.75 -9.64
N ILE A 170 -24.64 33.98 -9.50
CA ILE A 170 -24.22 33.36 -8.24
C ILE A 170 -23.73 34.42 -7.24
N GLU A 171 -22.95 35.40 -7.70
CA GLU A 171 -22.44 36.49 -6.85
C GLU A 171 -23.57 37.32 -6.23
N ARG A 172 -24.72 37.43 -6.91
CA ARG A 172 -25.90 38.16 -6.42
C ARG A 172 -26.74 37.33 -5.44
N ASP A 173 -26.97 36.05 -5.76
CA ASP A 173 -27.67 35.14 -4.86
C ASP A 173 -27.10 33.72 -4.96
N PRO A 174 -26.18 33.32 -4.06
CA PRO A 174 -25.62 31.98 -4.05
C PRO A 174 -26.69 30.88 -3.90
N GLY A 175 -27.83 31.17 -3.27
CA GLY A 175 -28.91 30.22 -3.05
C GLY A 175 -29.60 29.74 -4.33
N ILE A 176 -29.42 30.43 -5.47
CA ILE A 176 -30.02 30.04 -6.74
C ILE A 176 -29.51 28.68 -7.26
N VAL A 177 -28.31 28.25 -6.86
CA VAL A 177 -27.69 26.99 -7.35
C VAL A 177 -28.45 25.73 -6.92
N ALA A 178 -29.14 25.80 -5.77
CA ALA A 178 -29.91 24.69 -5.20
C ALA A 178 -31.32 24.55 -5.79
N ILE A 179 -31.81 25.57 -6.53
CA ILE A 179 -33.15 25.56 -7.12
C ILE A 179 -33.26 24.42 -8.14
N LYS A 180 -34.36 23.67 -8.07
CA LYS A 180 -34.65 22.55 -8.97
C LYS A 180 -35.76 22.91 -9.96
N ASP A 181 -35.58 22.52 -11.22
CA ASP A 181 -36.62 22.61 -12.24
C ASP A 181 -37.75 21.58 -12.02
N ARG A 182 -38.79 21.59 -12.88
CA ARG A 182 -39.90 20.61 -12.78
C ARG A 182 -39.47 19.15 -12.97
N LYS A 183 -38.27 18.88 -13.50
CA LYS A 183 -37.67 17.55 -13.60
C LYS A 183 -36.78 17.21 -12.41
N GLY A 184 -36.69 18.08 -11.40
CA GLY A 184 -35.83 17.92 -10.25
C GLY A 184 -34.36 18.25 -10.53
N GLN A 185 -34.05 18.85 -11.68
CA GLN A 185 -32.68 19.10 -12.11
C GLN A 185 -32.22 20.46 -11.60
N THR A 186 -31.02 20.52 -11.01
CA THR A 186 -30.34 21.75 -10.60
C THR A 186 -29.56 22.37 -11.77
N ALA A 187 -28.94 23.54 -11.54
CA ALA A 187 -28.01 24.14 -12.49
C ALA A 187 -26.81 23.23 -12.81
N LEU A 188 -26.30 22.46 -11.84
CA LEU A 188 -25.22 21.48 -12.06
C LEU A 188 -25.64 20.40 -13.08
N HIS A 189 -26.85 19.86 -12.95
CA HIS A 189 -27.39 18.89 -13.92
C HIS A 189 -27.52 19.47 -15.34
N MET A 190 -27.64 20.80 -15.47
CA MET A 190 -27.62 21.48 -16.77
C MET A 190 -26.20 21.69 -17.28
N ALA A 191 -25.29 22.13 -16.42
CA ALA A 191 -23.88 22.38 -16.75
C ALA A 191 -23.21 21.16 -17.37
N VAL A 192 -23.41 19.98 -16.78
CA VAL A 192 -22.81 18.72 -17.27
C VAL A 192 -23.40 18.21 -18.59
N LYS A 193 -24.52 18.80 -19.08
CA LYS A 193 -25.02 18.56 -20.45
C LYS A 193 -24.31 19.45 -21.47
N GLY A 194 -23.79 20.58 -21.02
CA GLY A 194 -22.98 21.53 -21.78
C GLY A 194 -21.57 21.00 -22.05
N LYS A 195 -20.64 21.92 -22.31
CA LYS A 195 -19.22 21.60 -22.60
C LYS A 195 -18.23 22.41 -21.75
N ASN A 196 -18.68 23.41 -21.00
CA ASN A 196 -17.80 24.30 -20.25
C ASN A 196 -17.61 23.79 -18.81
N THR A 197 -16.38 23.39 -18.47
CA THR A 197 -15.98 22.88 -17.14
C THR A 197 -15.96 23.98 -16.09
N ASP A 198 -15.59 25.20 -16.46
CA ASP A 198 -15.48 26.35 -15.55
C ASP A 198 -16.83 26.68 -14.90
N VAL A 199 -17.93 26.41 -15.60
CA VAL A 199 -19.29 26.55 -15.06
C VAL A 199 -19.58 25.50 -13.97
N VAL A 200 -19.09 24.26 -14.15
CA VAL A 200 -19.26 23.20 -13.15
C VAL A 200 -18.46 23.54 -11.89
N GLU A 201 -17.23 24.02 -12.05
CA GLU A 201 -16.39 24.47 -10.94
C GLU A 201 -17.03 25.63 -10.18
N GLU A 202 -17.47 26.70 -10.87
CA GLU A 202 -18.15 27.84 -10.21
C GLU A 202 -19.39 27.41 -9.42
N LEU A 203 -20.20 26.50 -9.98
CA LEU A 203 -21.40 25.99 -9.30
C LEU A 203 -21.04 25.19 -8.04
N LEU A 204 -19.99 24.37 -8.09
CA LEU A 204 -19.54 23.54 -6.96
C LEU A 204 -18.76 24.36 -5.92
N MET A 205 -18.08 25.44 -6.32
CA MET A 205 -17.48 26.41 -5.42
C MET A 205 -18.54 27.18 -4.63
N ALA A 206 -19.67 27.52 -5.26
CA ALA A 206 -20.77 28.20 -4.61
C ALA A 206 -21.49 27.32 -3.58
N ASP A 207 -21.77 26.05 -3.94
CA ASP A 207 -22.39 25.09 -3.04
C ASP A 207 -22.02 23.64 -3.44
N ALA A 208 -21.08 23.04 -2.73
CA ALA A 208 -20.66 21.66 -2.98
C ALA A 208 -21.76 20.63 -2.67
N SER A 209 -22.80 20.99 -1.89
CA SER A 209 -23.89 20.06 -1.54
C SER A 209 -24.71 19.62 -2.76
N ILE A 210 -24.68 20.40 -3.84
CA ILE A 210 -25.43 20.08 -5.06
C ILE A 210 -24.81 18.93 -5.87
N LEU A 211 -23.58 18.50 -5.56
CA LEU A 211 -22.81 17.49 -6.28
C LEU A 211 -23.56 16.15 -6.43
N ASN A 212 -24.13 15.67 -5.32
CA ASN A 212 -24.82 14.38 -5.23
C ASN A 212 -26.34 14.50 -5.31
N VAL A 213 -26.87 15.70 -5.60
CA VAL A 213 -28.31 15.90 -5.73
C VAL A 213 -28.86 15.04 -6.87
N ARG A 214 -30.00 14.42 -6.60
CA ARG A 214 -30.70 13.56 -7.55
C ARG A 214 -31.89 14.25 -8.18
N ASP A 215 -32.05 14.06 -9.50
CA ASP A 215 -33.23 14.50 -10.24
C ASP A 215 -34.45 13.58 -9.99
N LYS A 216 -35.61 13.86 -10.60
CA LYS A 216 -36.83 13.04 -10.39
C LYS A 216 -36.69 11.58 -10.83
N LYS A 217 -35.71 11.26 -11.68
CA LYS A 217 -35.38 9.88 -12.08
C LYS A 217 -34.21 9.33 -11.27
N ALA A 218 -33.92 9.96 -10.14
CA ALA A 218 -32.79 9.70 -9.27
C ALA A 218 -31.41 9.77 -9.96
N ASN A 219 -31.28 10.48 -11.10
CA ASN A 219 -29.97 10.66 -11.73
C ASN A 219 -29.20 11.77 -11.01
N THR A 220 -27.92 11.52 -10.73
CA THR A 220 -26.96 12.54 -10.30
C THR A 220 -26.34 13.26 -11.51
N ALA A 221 -25.55 14.30 -11.25
CA ALA A 221 -24.76 14.97 -12.30
C ALA A 221 -23.86 13.99 -13.07
N LEU A 222 -23.23 13.03 -12.38
CA LEU A 222 -22.39 11.99 -12.99
C LEU A 222 -23.18 11.12 -13.98
N HIS A 223 -24.37 10.64 -13.62
CA HIS A 223 -25.24 9.88 -14.54
C HIS A 223 -25.57 10.66 -15.81
N ILE A 224 -25.83 11.97 -15.68
CA ILE A 224 -26.14 12.82 -16.83
C ILE A 224 -24.90 13.04 -17.71
N ALA A 225 -23.74 13.32 -17.11
CA ALA A 225 -22.47 13.50 -17.82
C ALA A 225 -22.12 12.25 -18.64
N THR A 226 -22.20 11.07 -18.02
CA THR A 226 -21.94 9.77 -18.66
C THR A 226 -22.94 9.50 -19.79
N ARG A 227 -24.24 9.66 -19.55
CA ARG A 227 -25.28 9.49 -20.58
C ARG A 227 -25.15 10.46 -21.76
N LYS A 228 -24.52 11.62 -21.54
CA LYS A 228 -24.28 12.65 -22.56
C LYS A 228 -22.91 12.55 -23.22
N TRP A 229 -22.09 11.56 -22.88
CA TRP A 229 -20.78 11.34 -23.48
C TRP A 229 -19.87 12.56 -23.30
N ARG A 230 -19.80 13.06 -22.07
CA ARG A 230 -18.98 14.22 -21.71
C ARG A 230 -17.77 13.78 -20.90
N PRO A 231 -16.70 13.27 -21.53
CA PRO A 231 -15.54 12.76 -20.81
C PRO A 231 -14.97 13.80 -19.84
N GLN A 232 -14.76 15.04 -20.30
CA GLN A 232 -14.21 16.11 -19.45
C GLN A 232 -15.07 16.40 -18.21
N MET A 233 -16.41 16.29 -18.34
CA MET A 233 -17.32 16.47 -17.20
C MET A 233 -17.27 15.29 -16.24
N VAL A 234 -17.16 14.07 -16.76
CA VAL A 234 -16.99 12.86 -15.93
C VAL A 234 -15.69 12.96 -15.14
N GLN A 235 -14.58 13.25 -15.81
CA GLN A 235 -13.27 13.42 -15.17
C GLN A 235 -13.30 14.51 -14.09
N LEU A 236 -13.86 15.68 -14.40
CA LEU A 236 -13.97 16.78 -13.45
C LEU A 236 -14.80 16.39 -12.22
N LEU A 237 -15.95 15.75 -12.41
CA LEU A 237 -16.79 15.31 -11.29
C LEU A 237 -16.05 14.28 -10.42
N LEU A 238 -15.37 13.30 -11.05
CA LEU A 238 -14.62 12.25 -10.34
C LEU A 238 -13.43 12.80 -9.54
N ALA A 239 -12.95 14.00 -9.83
CA ALA A 239 -11.92 14.66 -9.04
C ALA A 239 -12.40 15.09 -7.63
N TYR A 240 -13.72 15.16 -7.39
CA TYR A 240 -14.27 15.51 -6.08
C TYR A 240 -14.44 14.27 -5.19
N GLU A 241 -13.68 14.19 -4.09
CA GLU A 241 -13.69 13.05 -3.16
C GLU A 241 -15.07 12.73 -2.57
N SER A 242 -15.91 13.75 -2.38
CA SER A 242 -17.26 13.60 -1.82
C SER A 242 -18.29 13.05 -2.82
N LEU A 243 -17.91 12.77 -4.06
CA LEU A 243 -18.83 12.29 -5.09
C LEU A 243 -19.28 10.84 -4.80
N GLU A 244 -20.59 10.61 -4.82
CA GLU A 244 -21.17 9.27 -4.80
C GLU A 244 -21.03 8.60 -6.18
N VAL A 245 -19.86 8.00 -6.45
CA VAL A 245 -19.57 7.32 -7.73
C VAL A 245 -20.56 6.19 -8.04
N ASN A 246 -20.97 5.44 -7.02
CA ASN A 246 -21.82 4.25 -7.11
C ASN A 246 -23.30 4.54 -6.81
N ALA A 247 -23.76 5.78 -6.98
CA ALA A 247 -25.17 6.11 -6.86
C ALA A 247 -26.00 5.33 -7.91
N ILE A 248 -27.17 4.84 -7.49
CA ILE A 248 -28.13 4.14 -8.36
C ILE A 248 -29.32 5.05 -8.68
N ASN A 249 -29.68 5.11 -9.96
CA ASN A 249 -30.85 5.86 -10.43
C ASN A 249 -32.15 5.03 -10.32
N SER A 250 -33.29 5.60 -10.72
CA SER A 250 -34.59 4.91 -10.65
C SER A 250 -34.73 3.78 -11.68
N GLN A 251 -33.79 3.64 -12.61
CA GLN A 251 -33.70 2.52 -13.55
C GLN A 251 -32.80 1.40 -13.02
N ASN A 252 -32.30 1.52 -11.79
CA ASN A 252 -31.32 0.62 -11.19
C ASN A 252 -30.02 0.52 -12.02
N GLU A 253 -29.59 1.65 -12.56
CA GLU A 253 -28.35 1.81 -13.33
C GLU A 253 -27.41 2.76 -12.56
N THR A 254 -26.12 2.44 -12.52
CA THR A 254 -25.05 3.36 -12.10
C THR A 254 -24.49 4.12 -13.30
N ALA A 255 -23.56 5.06 -13.04
CA ALA A 255 -22.79 5.69 -14.11
C ALA A 255 -22.02 4.67 -14.99
N MET A 256 -21.52 3.58 -14.40
CA MET A 256 -20.83 2.51 -15.12
C MET A 256 -21.78 1.75 -16.06
N ASP A 257 -22.96 1.36 -15.58
CA ASP A 257 -23.97 0.68 -16.42
C ASP A 257 -24.39 1.56 -17.61
N LEU A 258 -24.54 2.87 -17.39
CA LEU A 258 -24.84 3.83 -18.45
C LEU A 258 -23.72 3.95 -19.49
N ALA A 259 -22.45 3.88 -19.06
CA ALA A 259 -21.29 3.91 -19.95
C ALA A 259 -21.22 2.63 -20.82
N GLU A 260 -21.50 1.47 -20.23
CA GLU A 260 -21.42 0.17 -20.91
C GLU A 260 -22.54 -0.02 -21.95
N LYS A 261 -23.76 0.44 -21.65
CA LYS A 261 -24.96 0.26 -22.47
C LYS A 261 -24.87 0.83 -23.89
N VAL A 262 -23.93 1.72 -24.15
CA VAL A 262 -23.90 2.42 -25.44
C VAL A 262 -23.05 1.71 -26.49
N PRO A 263 -23.63 1.52 -27.69
CA PRO A 263 -22.93 0.92 -28.81
C PRO A 263 -22.03 1.97 -29.46
N TYR A 264 -20.75 1.96 -29.09
CA TYR A 264 -19.63 2.67 -29.72
C TYR A 264 -19.66 4.21 -29.68
N ALA A 265 -18.81 4.77 -28.82
CA ALA A 265 -18.35 6.15 -28.85
C ALA A 265 -16.85 6.16 -28.53
N GLU A 266 -16.04 7.01 -29.16
CA GLU A 266 -14.60 7.15 -28.85
C GLU A 266 -14.41 7.47 -27.36
N SER A 267 -15.24 8.38 -26.83
CA SER A 267 -15.27 8.74 -25.41
C SER A 267 -15.78 7.64 -24.48
N LYS A 268 -16.29 6.52 -24.99
CA LYS A 268 -16.75 5.40 -24.14
C LYS A 268 -15.59 4.80 -23.36
N MET A 269 -14.45 4.58 -24.04
CA MET A 269 -13.29 3.93 -23.42
C MET A 269 -12.73 4.82 -22.31
N GLU A 270 -12.56 6.11 -22.58
CA GLU A 270 -12.10 7.11 -21.60
C GLU A 270 -13.01 7.18 -20.36
N ILE A 271 -14.33 7.25 -20.59
CA ILE A 271 -15.30 7.31 -19.49
C ILE A 271 -15.28 6.03 -18.65
N ILE A 272 -15.20 4.85 -19.28
CA ILE A 272 -15.11 3.56 -18.58
C ILE A 272 -13.81 3.46 -17.79
N GLU A 273 -12.69 3.89 -18.37
CA GLU A 273 -11.39 3.89 -17.72
C GLU A 273 -11.41 4.75 -16.46
N TRP A 274 -11.82 6.01 -16.54
CA TRP A 274 -11.89 6.89 -15.37
C TRP A 274 -12.90 6.43 -14.32
N LEU A 275 -14.06 5.91 -14.74
CA LEU A 275 -15.02 5.33 -13.82
C LEU A 275 -14.42 4.11 -13.10
N SER A 276 -13.70 3.24 -13.81
CA SER A 276 -13.02 2.08 -13.23
C SER A 276 -11.92 2.50 -12.24
N GLU A 277 -11.11 3.50 -12.58
CA GLU A 277 -10.09 4.07 -11.69
C GLU A 277 -10.69 4.66 -10.41
N ALA A 278 -11.86 5.30 -10.52
CA ALA A 278 -12.60 5.84 -9.39
C ALA A 278 -13.40 4.78 -8.59
N GLY A 279 -13.25 3.49 -8.92
CA GLY A 279 -13.93 2.39 -8.23
C GLY A 279 -15.43 2.30 -8.51
N ALA A 280 -15.88 2.79 -9.67
CA ALA A 280 -17.25 2.62 -10.13
C ALA A 280 -17.56 1.14 -10.38
N LYS A 281 -18.76 0.73 -9.99
CA LYS A 281 -19.27 -0.62 -10.14
C LYS A 281 -20.60 -0.59 -10.91
N ASN A 282 -20.89 -1.66 -11.61
CA ASN A 282 -22.22 -1.91 -12.16
C ASN A 282 -23.23 -2.09 -11.03
N ALA A 283 -24.50 -1.70 -11.21
CA ALA A 283 -25.53 -1.74 -10.17
C ALA A 283 -25.68 -3.14 -9.55
N VAL A 284 -25.47 -4.20 -10.34
CA VAL A 284 -25.50 -5.60 -9.88
C VAL A 284 -24.44 -5.91 -8.83
N ASN A 285 -23.34 -5.15 -8.82
CA ASN A 285 -22.17 -5.33 -7.96
C ASN A 285 -22.09 -4.28 -6.84
N VAL A 286 -22.91 -3.22 -6.90
CA VAL A 286 -23.01 -2.22 -5.82
C VAL A 286 -23.60 -2.89 -4.58
N GLY A 287 -22.87 -2.86 -3.46
CA GLY A 287 -23.27 -3.49 -2.21
C GLY A 287 -22.99 -5.00 -2.11
N LYS A 288 -22.49 -5.64 -3.18
CA LYS A 288 -21.92 -6.99 -3.09
C LYS A 288 -20.44 -6.88 -2.73
N VAL A 289 -20.02 -7.61 -1.71
CA VAL A 289 -18.60 -7.81 -1.41
C VAL A 289 -18.02 -8.57 -2.59
N ASP A 290 -17.08 -7.95 -3.29
CA ASP A 290 -16.48 -8.54 -4.49
C ASP A 290 -15.46 -9.57 -4.00
N GLU A 291 -15.96 -10.77 -3.70
CA GLU A 291 -15.17 -11.91 -3.19
C GLU A 291 -13.94 -12.16 -4.05
N ALA A 292 -14.02 -11.92 -5.36
CA ALA A 292 -12.87 -12.06 -6.27
C ALA A 292 -11.78 -11.01 -6.01
N SER A 293 -12.17 -9.77 -5.66
CA SER A 293 -11.22 -8.69 -5.33
C SER A 293 -10.56 -8.91 -3.95
N GLU A 294 -11.34 -9.35 -2.96
CA GLU A 294 -10.82 -9.73 -1.64
C GLU A 294 -9.95 -10.98 -1.74
N LEU A 295 -10.35 -11.96 -2.55
CA LEU A 295 -9.56 -13.16 -2.83
C LEU A 295 -8.25 -12.80 -3.54
N ARG A 296 -8.25 -11.89 -4.53
CA ARG A 296 -7.01 -11.42 -5.15
C ARG A 296 -6.09 -10.71 -4.16
N ARG A 297 -6.66 -9.89 -3.27
CA ARG A 297 -5.90 -9.20 -2.22
C ARG A 297 -5.29 -10.19 -1.23
N THR A 298 -6.10 -11.10 -0.69
CA THR A 298 -5.64 -12.15 0.23
C THR A 298 -4.62 -13.09 -0.43
N VAL A 299 -4.80 -13.48 -1.69
CA VAL A 299 -3.81 -14.26 -2.45
C VAL A 299 -2.50 -13.48 -2.60
N SER A 300 -2.55 -12.18 -2.87
CA SER A 300 -1.37 -11.32 -2.92
C SER A 300 -0.65 -11.24 -1.58
N ASP A 301 -1.40 -11.05 -0.49
CA ASP A 301 -0.87 -10.98 0.87
C ASP A 301 -0.25 -12.33 1.30
N ILE A 302 -0.90 -13.45 0.99
CA ILE A 302 -0.38 -14.81 1.22
C ILE A 302 0.90 -15.02 0.41
N LYS A 303 0.92 -14.64 -0.87
CA LYS A 303 2.12 -14.75 -1.72
C LYS A 303 3.31 -14.00 -1.12
N HIS A 304 3.09 -12.76 -0.68
CA HIS A 304 4.15 -11.95 -0.08
C HIS A 304 4.64 -12.55 1.25
N ASN A 305 3.72 -13.01 2.10
CA ASN A 305 4.06 -13.66 3.38
C ASN A 305 4.83 -14.96 3.19
N VAL A 306 4.43 -15.81 2.24
CA VAL A 306 5.13 -17.06 1.92
C VAL A 306 6.52 -16.78 1.37
N GLN A 307 6.67 -15.79 0.47
CA GLN A 307 7.99 -15.37 -0.02
C GLN A 307 8.90 -14.87 1.11
N ALA A 308 8.35 -14.08 2.04
CA ALA A 308 9.10 -13.63 3.22
C ALA A 308 9.56 -14.81 4.07
N GLN A 309 8.66 -15.76 4.39
CA GLN A 309 8.99 -16.97 5.16
C GLN A 309 10.06 -17.84 4.47
N LEU A 310 9.95 -18.05 3.16
CA LEU A 310 10.95 -18.79 2.39
C LEU A 310 12.31 -18.10 2.42
N SER A 311 12.34 -16.77 2.29
CA SER A 311 13.58 -15.99 2.35
C SER A 311 14.25 -16.08 3.73
N GLU A 312 13.47 -16.05 4.81
CA GLU A 312 13.98 -16.24 6.16
C GLU A 312 14.50 -17.66 6.38
N ASN A 313 13.78 -18.68 5.91
CA ASN A 313 14.21 -20.08 5.97
C ASN A 313 15.49 -20.35 5.19
N MET A 314 15.68 -19.72 4.02
CA MET A 314 16.96 -19.81 3.30
C MET A 314 18.11 -19.18 4.10
N LYS A 315 17.88 -18.03 4.75
CA LYS A 315 18.89 -17.37 5.59
C LYS A 315 19.22 -18.18 6.85
N THR A 316 18.24 -18.82 7.49
CA THR A 316 18.49 -19.70 8.64
C THR A 316 19.23 -20.95 8.20
N ASN A 317 18.84 -21.59 7.10
CA ASN A 317 19.52 -22.78 6.59
C ASN A 317 21.00 -22.50 6.23
N LYS A 318 21.28 -21.36 5.58
CA LYS A 318 22.67 -20.93 5.31
C LYS A 318 23.49 -20.71 6.58
N ARG A 319 22.88 -20.18 7.64
CA ARG A 319 23.54 -20.01 8.95
C ARG A 319 23.80 -21.35 9.63
N VAL A 320 22.81 -22.24 9.66
CA VAL A 320 22.92 -23.57 10.28
C VAL A 320 23.98 -24.42 9.57
N THR A 321 23.99 -24.41 8.23
CA THR A 321 25.01 -25.12 7.45
C THR A 321 26.42 -24.56 7.67
N GLY A 322 26.56 -23.24 7.84
CA GLY A 322 27.81 -22.59 8.25
C GLY A 322 28.30 -23.07 9.62
N ILE A 323 27.42 -23.02 10.63
CA ILE A 323 27.72 -23.51 11.99
C ILE A 323 28.09 -24.99 11.97
N ALA A 324 27.35 -25.82 11.22
CA ALA A 324 27.64 -27.25 11.09
C ALA A 324 28.98 -27.53 10.41
N LYS A 325 29.43 -26.68 9.50
CA LYS A 325 30.75 -26.80 8.86
C LYS A 325 31.87 -26.44 9.83
N GLU A 326 31.71 -25.36 10.59
CA GLU A 326 32.68 -24.91 11.59
C GLU A 326 32.81 -25.90 12.75
N LEU A 327 31.69 -26.44 13.25
CA LEU A 327 31.69 -27.48 14.28
C LEU A 327 32.39 -28.76 13.82
N ARG A 328 32.18 -29.18 12.56
CA ARG A 328 32.89 -30.33 11.97
C ARG A 328 34.39 -30.07 11.87
N LYS A 329 34.81 -28.85 11.51
CA LYS A 329 36.22 -28.44 11.47
C LYS A 329 36.84 -28.54 12.86
N LEU A 330 36.22 -27.94 13.87
CA LEU A 330 36.70 -27.98 15.27
C LEU A 330 36.80 -29.42 15.79
N HIS A 331 35.80 -30.27 15.56
CA HIS A 331 35.86 -31.67 15.96
C HIS A 331 36.99 -32.44 15.27
N ARG A 332 37.25 -32.17 13.99
CA ARG A 332 38.34 -32.81 13.24
C ARG A 332 39.71 -32.38 13.78
N GLU A 333 39.89 -31.10 14.06
CA GLU A 333 41.12 -30.54 14.65
C GLU A 333 41.39 -31.11 16.04
N ALA A 334 40.36 -31.19 16.90
CA ALA A 334 40.46 -31.77 18.23
C ALA A 334 40.84 -33.26 18.20
N VAL A 335 40.23 -34.03 17.29
CA VAL A 335 40.56 -35.45 17.08
C VAL A 335 42.01 -35.62 16.65
N GLN A 336 42.49 -34.83 15.67
CA GLN A 336 43.87 -34.93 15.21
C GLN A 336 44.88 -34.58 16.31
N ASN A 337 44.60 -33.54 17.10
CA ASN A 337 45.46 -33.17 18.22
C ASN A 337 45.55 -34.28 19.28
N THR A 338 44.41 -34.92 19.56
CA THR A 338 44.35 -36.06 20.49
C THR A 338 45.17 -37.24 19.96
N ILE A 339 45.04 -37.58 18.67
CA ILE A 339 45.83 -38.65 18.04
C ILE A 339 47.33 -38.36 18.18
N ASN A 340 47.78 -37.19 17.74
CA ASN A 340 49.20 -36.81 17.78
C ASN A 340 49.78 -36.90 19.20
N SER A 341 49.01 -36.42 20.20
CA SER A 341 49.41 -36.48 21.61
C SER A 341 49.53 -37.92 22.11
N VAL A 342 48.55 -38.77 21.81
CA VAL A 342 48.54 -40.18 22.22
C VAL A 342 49.65 -40.97 21.51
N THR A 343 49.93 -40.71 20.23
CA THR A 343 51.05 -41.34 19.52
C THR A 343 52.38 -41.06 20.21
N LEU A 344 52.63 -39.80 20.59
CA LEU A 344 53.85 -39.40 21.26
C LEU A 344 54.01 -40.09 22.62
N VAL A 345 52.93 -40.25 23.38
CA VAL A 345 52.98 -40.99 24.65
C VAL A 345 53.23 -42.48 24.43
N ALA A 346 52.59 -43.10 23.43
CA ALA A 346 52.79 -44.52 23.13
C ALA A 346 54.23 -44.81 22.72
N THR A 347 54.81 -43.98 21.85
CA THR A 347 56.20 -44.16 21.41
C THR A 347 57.17 -44.00 22.58
N LEU A 348 56.96 -43.01 23.45
CA LEU A 348 57.78 -42.82 24.66
C LEU A 348 57.73 -44.06 25.57
N ILE A 349 56.54 -44.59 25.83
CA ILE A 349 56.35 -45.79 26.66
C ILE A 349 57.01 -47.01 26.01
N ALA A 350 56.84 -47.19 24.69
CA ALA A 350 57.47 -48.29 23.95
C ALA A 350 59.00 -48.20 24.01
N SER A 351 59.58 -47.01 23.86
CA SER A 351 61.03 -46.80 23.96
C SER A 351 61.56 -47.14 25.35
N ILE A 352 60.89 -46.68 26.41
CA ILE A 352 61.27 -46.99 27.80
C ILE A 352 61.17 -48.49 28.07
N ALA A 353 60.06 -49.11 27.67
CA ALA A 353 59.84 -50.55 27.85
C ALA A 353 60.87 -51.38 27.08
N PHE A 354 61.18 -51.01 25.83
CA PHE A 354 62.19 -51.67 25.00
C PHE A 354 63.59 -51.59 25.63
N VAL A 355 64.01 -50.38 26.02
CA VAL A 355 65.32 -50.17 26.67
C VAL A 355 65.44 -50.99 27.96
N SER A 356 64.37 -51.07 28.75
CA SER A 356 64.38 -51.81 30.01
C SER A 356 64.45 -53.34 29.85
N ILE A 357 64.09 -53.90 28.68
CA ILE A 357 64.27 -55.35 28.40
C ILE A 357 65.72 -55.67 28.07
N PHE A 358 66.45 -54.79 27.39
CA PHE A 358 67.82 -55.09 26.93
C PHE A 358 68.89 -54.62 27.92
N ASN A 359 68.63 -53.56 28.69
CA ASN A 359 69.53 -53.06 29.74
C ASN A 359 69.18 -53.64 31.12
N LEU A 360 68.85 -54.93 31.15
CA LEU A 360 68.53 -55.63 32.38
C LEU A 360 69.75 -55.67 33.31
N PRO A 361 69.57 -55.42 34.62
CA PRO A 361 70.62 -55.63 35.62
C PRO A 361 70.82 -57.13 35.82
N GLY A 362 71.55 -57.77 34.91
CA GLY A 362 71.94 -59.17 34.95
C GLY A 362 73.41 -59.29 34.58
N GLN A 363 74.22 -59.89 35.46
CA GLN A 363 75.62 -60.17 35.15
C GLN A 363 75.70 -61.26 34.08
N TYR A 364 76.62 -61.11 33.11
CA TYR A 364 76.98 -62.18 32.18
C TYR A 364 77.79 -63.25 32.91
N TYR A 365 77.56 -64.53 32.58
CA TYR A 365 78.35 -65.62 33.15
C TYR A 365 79.84 -65.46 32.77
N GLN A 366 80.73 -65.43 33.77
CA GLN A 366 82.18 -65.47 33.57
C GLN A 366 82.75 -66.52 34.53
N ASP A 367 82.79 -67.77 34.08
CA ASP A 367 83.41 -68.85 34.84
C ASP A 367 84.91 -68.83 34.62
N THR A 368 85.66 -68.66 35.71
CA THR A 368 87.12 -68.54 35.69
C THR A 368 87.84 -69.90 35.73
N THR A 369 87.12 -71.03 35.68
CA THR A 369 87.76 -72.34 35.94
C THR A 369 87.51 -73.48 34.96
N THR A 370 86.50 -73.43 34.08
CA THR A 370 86.35 -74.42 32.99
C THR A 370 85.60 -73.81 31.81
N GLY A 371 86.18 -73.87 30.60
CA GLY A 371 85.71 -73.21 29.38
C GLY A 371 84.33 -73.62 28.86
N GLY A 372 83.28 -73.20 29.56
CA GLY A 372 81.89 -73.16 29.08
C GLY A 372 81.57 -71.82 28.40
N GLU A 373 80.58 -71.85 27.50
CA GLU A 373 80.26 -70.77 26.55
C GLU A 373 80.04 -69.39 27.19
N ILE A 374 80.91 -68.45 26.82
CA ILE A 374 80.83 -67.02 27.17
C ILE A 374 79.61 -66.42 26.46
N GLY A 375 78.69 -65.80 27.22
CA GLY A 375 77.60 -65.01 26.64
C GLY A 375 76.16 -65.37 27.05
N GLN A 376 75.94 -66.34 27.95
CA GLN A 376 74.59 -66.64 28.45
C GLN A 376 74.14 -65.60 29.50
N ALA A 377 72.93 -65.04 29.32
CA ALA A 377 72.34 -64.05 30.22
C ALA A 377 71.75 -64.71 31.48
N TYR A 378 72.11 -64.23 32.67
CA TYR A 378 71.54 -64.74 33.93
C TYR A 378 70.16 -64.12 34.21
N ILE A 379 69.10 -64.90 34.01
CA ILE A 379 67.73 -64.51 34.35
C ILE A 379 67.49 -64.76 35.84
N SER A 380 67.24 -63.69 36.60
CA SER A 380 66.91 -63.78 38.03
C SER A 380 65.65 -64.63 38.26
N LYS A 381 65.73 -65.58 39.20
CA LYS A 381 64.60 -66.44 39.59
C LYS A 381 63.60 -65.74 40.54
N LEU A 382 63.84 -64.47 40.90
CA LEU A 382 62.97 -63.70 41.77
C LEU A 382 61.58 -63.52 41.14
N THR A 383 60.54 -63.72 41.96
CA THR A 383 59.14 -63.51 41.52
C THR A 383 58.93 -62.09 40.97
N GLY A 384 59.56 -61.07 41.59
CA GLY A 384 59.52 -59.68 41.12
C GLY A 384 60.14 -59.48 39.73
N PHE A 385 61.15 -60.27 39.36
CA PHE A 385 61.75 -60.21 38.02
C PHE A 385 60.80 -60.75 36.96
N ARG A 386 60.12 -61.88 37.25
CA ARG A 386 59.09 -62.45 36.36
C ARG A 386 57.92 -61.49 36.15
N VAL A 387 57.47 -60.84 37.22
CA VAL A 387 56.40 -59.82 37.18
C VAL A 387 56.83 -58.60 36.37
N PHE A 388 58.08 -58.14 36.54
CA PHE A 388 58.65 -57.07 35.71
C PHE A 388 58.63 -57.44 34.23
N CYS A 389 59.21 -58.58 33.84
CA CYS A 389 59.27 -58.98 32.43
C CYS A 389 57.88 -59.10 31.80
N LEU A 390 56.92 -59.68 32.52
CA LEU A 390 55.53 -59.82 32.05
C LEU A 390 54.89 -58.45 31.82
N LEU A 391 54.86 -57.58 32.83
CA LEU A 391 54.20 -56.28 32.76
C LEU A 391 54.89 -55.34 31.76
N ASN A 392 56.21 -55.42 31.65
CA ASN A 392 56.98 -54.62 30.72
C ASN A 392 56.78 -55.08 29.26
N ALA A 393 56.71 -56.40 29.02
CA ALA A 393 56.34 -56.93 27.70
C ALA A 393 54.91 -56.52 27.32
N ILE A 394 53.95 -56.63 28.23
CA ILE A 394 52.56 -56.18 28.02
C ILE A 394 52.54 -54.70 27.65
N ALA A 395 53.26 -53.84 28.38
CA ALA A 395 53.34 -52.41 28.07
C ALA A 395 53.94 -52.15 26.68
N LEU A 396 55.05 -52.80 26.34
CA LEU A 396 55.71 -52.66 25.04
C LEU A 396 54.77 -53.03 23.88
N PHE A 397 54.14 -54.20 23.95
CA PHE A 397 53.26 -54.68 22.89
C PHE A 397 51.98 -53.86 22.75
N ILE A 398 51.37 -53.42 23.86
CA ILE A 398 50.20 -52.53 23.80
C ILE A 398 50.59 -51.19 23.19
N SER A 399 51.72 -50.59 23.58
CA SER A 399 52.18 -49.31 23.04
C SER A 399 52.54 -49.39 21.55
N LEU A 400 53.21 -50.45 21.10
CA LEU A 400 53.47 -50.65 19.67
C LEU A 400 52.18 -50.91 18.88
N ALA A 401 51.26 -51.71 19.42
CA ALA A 401 49.97 -51.95 18.79
C ALA A 401 49.17 -50.66 18.62
N VAL A 402 49.18 -49.78 19.63
CA VAL A 402 48.56 -48.44 19.56
C VAL A 402 49.17 -47.61 18.43
N VAL A 403 50.49 -47.59 18.27
CA VAL A 403 51.16 -46.84 17.19
C VAL A 403 50.82 -47.41 15.82
N VAL A 404 50.84 -48.74 15.65
CA VAL A 404 50.50 -49.40 14.38
C VAL A 404 49.04 -49.15 14.00
N VAL A 405 48.12 -49.28 14.95
CA VAL A 405 46.70 -48.96 14.77
C VAL A 405 46.53 -47.48 14.39
N GLN A 406 47.30 -46.57 14.99
CA GLN A 406 47.22 -45.14 14.63
C GLN A 406 47.72 -44.85 13.21
N ILE A 407 48.90 -45.37 12.83
CA ILE A 407 49.48 -45.15 11.49
C ILE A 407 48.56 -45.69 10.39
N THR A 408 47.97 -46.87 10.60
CA THR A 408 47.06 -47.50 9.62
C THR A 408 45.73 -46.78 9.47
N LEU A 409 45.30 -46.00 10.47
CA LEU A 409 43.98 -45.35 10.50
C LEU A 409 43.98 -43.87 10.08
N VAL A 410 45.14 -43.23 9.94
CA VAL A 410 45.25 -41.87 9.38
C VAL A 410 44.64 -41.80 7.96
N ALA A 411 44.50 -42.95 7.28
CA ALA A 411 43.92 -43.07 5.94
C ALA A 411 42.41 -43.36 5.87
N TRP A 412 41.67 -43.55 6.98
CA TRP A 412 40.28 -44.04 6.95
C TRP A 412 39.20 -43.00 7.40
N GLU A 413 37.94 -43.25 7.00
CA GLU A 413 36.74 -42.47 7.32
C GLU A 413 36.58 -42.03 8.80
N THR A 414 36.14 -40.79 8.98
CA THR A 414 36.03 -40.10 10.28
C THR A 414 35.07 -40.71 11.31
N GLY A 415 34.10 -41.53 10.89
CA GLY A 415 33.13 -42.18 11.79
C GLY A 415 33.77 -43.28 12.64
N ALA A 416 34.54 -44.17 12.00
CA ALA A 416 35.27 -45.24 12.68
C ALA A 416 36.37 -44.69 13.60
N GLN A 417 36.98 -43.55 13.25
CA GLN A 417 38.04 -42.92 14.04
C GLN A 417 37.62 -42.61 15.48
N LYS A 418 36.38 -42.12 15.72
CA LYS A 418 35.93 -41.77 17.08
C LYS A 418 35.86 -42.98 18.01
N GLN A 419 35.29 -44.08 17.52
CA GLN A 419 35.15 -45.29 18.33
C GLN A 419 36.52 -45.90 18.62
N ILE A 420 37.43 -45.84 17.64
CA ILE A 420 38.78 -46.35 17.80
C ILE A 420 39.60 -45.49 18.76
N ILE A 421 39.48 -44.15 18.73
CA ILE A 421 40.13 -43.26 19.71
C ILE A 421 39.72 -43.61 21.14
N LYS A 422 38.45 -43.93 21.37
CA LYS A 422 37.98 -44.37 22.70
C LYS A 422 38.66 -45.67 23.14
N ILE A 423 38.86 -46.61 22.22
CA ILE A 423 39.55 -47.89 22.49
C ILE A 423 41.05 -47.64 22.73
N VAL A 424 41.70 -46.89 21.85
CA VAL A 424 43.12 -46.53 21.93
C VAL A 424 43.43 -45.78 23.23
N ASN A 425 42.57 -44.85 23.65
CA ASN A 425 42.74 -44.14 24.91
C ASN A 425 42.71 -45.13 26.09
N LYS A 426 41.77 -46.09 26.10
CA LYS A 426 41.74 -47.15 27.13
C LYS A 426 43.01 -48.01 27.12
N LEU A 427 43.47 -48.41 25.94
CA LEU A 427 44.71 -49.17 25.79
C LEU A 427 45.93 -48.38 26.30
N MET A 428 45.96 -47.07 26.07
CA MET A 428 47.00 -46.19 26.59
C MET A 428 47.03 -46.20 28.12
N TRP A 429 45.88 -46.05 28.78
CA TRP A 429 45.78 -46.12 30.25
C TRP A 429 46.30 -47.46 30.78
N THR A 430 45.98 -48.57 30.10
CA THR A 430 46.46 -49.89 30.50
C THR A 430 47.98 -50.02 30.35
N ALA A 431 48.58 -49.48 29.28
CA ALA A 431 50.03 -49.49 29.08
C ALA A 431 50.76 -48.67 30.15
N CYS A 432 50.24 -47.47 30.48
CA CYS A 432 50.80 -46.61 31.51
C CYS A 432 50.73 -47.23 32.90
N LEU A 433 49.62 -47.89 33.24
CA LEU A 433 49.50 -48.61 34.51
C LEU A 433 50.48 -49.81 34.57
N SER A 434 50.64 -50.52 33.45
CA SER A 434 51.55 -51.66 33.34
C SER A 434 53.01 -51.25 33.47
N THR A 435 53.43 -50.13 32.88
CA THR A 435 54.81 -49.62 33.05
C THR A 435 55.10 -49.14 34.47
N CYS A 436 54.13 -48.50 35.13
CA CYS A 436 54.30 -48.10 36.52
C CYS A 436 54.49 -49.33 37.42
N ALA A 437 53.66 -50.36 37.24
CA ALA A 437 53.77 -51.60 37.99
C ALA A 437 55.08 -52.36 37.69
N ALA A 438 55.54 -52.36 36.43
CA ALA A 438 56.83 -52.90 36.04
C ALA A 438 57.98 -52.15 36.73
N PHE A 439 57.95 -50.81 36.74
CA PHE A 439 58.98 -49.99 37.38
C PHE A 439 59.07 -50.24 38.88
N VAL A 440 57.93 -50.33 39.58
CA VAL A 440 57.89 -50.71 40.99
C VAL A 440 58.52 -52.09 41.21
N SER A 441 58.13 -53.08 40.40
CA SER A 441 58.68 -54.44 40.48
C SER A 441 60.21 -54.47 40.25
N LEU A 442 60.71 -53.68 39.30
CA LEU A 442 62.14 -53.54 39.03
C LEU A 442 62.88 -52.87 40.19
N ALA A 443 62.31 -51.83 40.79
CA ALA A 443 62.92 -51.14 41.94
C ALA A 443 63.16 -52.11 43.12
N TYR A 444 62.22 -53.02 43.39
CA TYR A 444 62.39 -54.06 44.40
C TYR A 444 63.46 -55.10 44.04
N VAL A 445 63.64 -55.39 42.74
CA VAL A 445 64.67 -56.32 42.28
C VAL A 445 66.07 -55.69 42.35
N VAL A 446 66.24 -54.45 41.88
CA VAL A 446 67.54 -53.76 41.79
C VAL A 446 68.14 -53.49 43.17
N VAL A 447 67.30 -53.09 44.12
CA VAL A 447 67.74 -52.73 45.49
C VAL A 447 68.07 -53.97 46.34
N GLY A 448 67.42 -55.11 46.07
CA GLY A 448 67.59 -56.35 46.81
C GLY A 448 67.03 -56.32 48.25
N PRO A 449 67.01 -57.48 48.95
CA PRO A 449 66.37 -57.61 50.26
C PRO A 449 67.09 -56.84 51.39
N GLN A 450 68.39 -56.58 51.25
CA GLN A 450 69.20 -55.92 52.29
C GLN A 450 68.94 -54.41 52.40
N HIS A 451 68.44 -53.78 51.34
CA HIS A 451 68.13 -52.35 51.32
C HIS A 451 66.67 -52.06 50.93
N ALA A 452 65.75 -53.00 51.22
CA ALA A 452 64.34 -52.91 50.84
C ALA A 452 63.64 -51.60 51.25
N TRP A 453 64.16 -50.89 52.26
CA TRP A 453 63.70 -49.55 52.65
C TRP A 453 63.80 -48.53 51.49
N MET A 454 64.83 -48.59 50.64
CA MET A 454 64.94 -47.69 49.47
C MET A 454 63.82 -47.96 48.44
N ALA A 455 63.54 -49.24 48.13
CA ALA A 455 62.45 -49.59 47.22
C ALA A 455 61.07 -49.18 47.78
N PHE A 456 60.89 -49.29 49.11
CA PHE A 456 59.71 -48.79 49.80
C PHE A 456 59.58 -47.27 49.69
N THR A 457 60.66 -46.50 49.89
CA THR A 457 60.61 -45.03 49.74
C THR A 457 60.27 -44.60 48.31
N ILE A 458 60.83 -45.25 47.29
CA ILE A 458 60.52 -44.97 45.87
C ILE A 458 59.04 -45.23 45.59
N SER A 459 58.50 -46.32 46.13
CA SER A 459 57.09 -46.69 45.96
C SER A 459 56.14 -45.81 46.78
N ALA A 460 56.55 -45.38 47.98
CA ALA A 460 55.79 -44.49 48.86
C ALA A 460 55.74 -43.04 48.34
N VAL A 461 56.73 -42.60 47.55
CA VAL A 461 56.70 -41.30 46.86
C VAL A 461 56.01 -41.40 45.51
N GLY A 462 56.35 -42.39 44.69
CA GLY A 462 55.82 -42.54 43.32
C GLY A 462 54.34 -42.94 43.29
N GLY A 463 53.91 -43.83 44.19
CA GLY A 463 52.53 -44.33 44.25
C GLY A 463 51.49 -43.23 44.46
N PRO A 464 51.60 -42.37 45.50
CA PRO A 464 50.66 -41.28 45.74
C PRO A 464 50.64 -40.21 44.64
N ILE A 465 51.79 -39.90 44.03
CA ILE A 465 51.85 -38.94 42.91
C ILE A 465 51.05 -39.49 41.71
N MET A 466 51.23 -40.76 41.36
CA MET A 466 50.50 -41.39 40.27
C MET A 466 49.00 -41.55 40.59
N ILE A 467 48.66 -42.06 41.77
CA ILE A 467 47.26 -42.23 42.18
C ILE A 467 46.56 -40.87 42.31
N GLY A 468 47.22 -39.86 42.87
CA GLY A 468 46.68 -38.51 43.02
C GLY A 468 46.40 -37.83 41.68
N THR A 469 47.32 -37.94 40.72
CA THR A 469 47.11 -37.40 39.36
C THR A 469 45.97 -38.10 38.61
N LEU A 470 45.86 -39.43 38.75
CA LEU A 470 44.76 -40.21 38.19
C LEU A 470 43.40 -39.86 38.80
N LEU A 471 43.31 -39.80 40.13
CA LEU A 471 42.08 -39.48 40.85
C LEU A 471 41.62 -38.04 40.58
N PHE A 472 42.55 -37.09 40.53
CA PHE A 472 42.26 -35.69 40.21
C PHE A 472 41.71 -35.54 38.79
N LEU A 473 42.33 -36.21 37.80
CA LEU A 473 41.84 -36.19 36.43
C LEU A 473 40.47 -36.86 36.29
N ALA A 474 40.25 -38.00 36.97
CA ALA A 474 38.96 -38.68 36.99
C ALA A 474 37.86 -37.80 37.64
N TYR A 475 38.19 -37.10 38.72
CA TYR A 475 37.28 -36.15 39.37
C TYR A 475 36.88 -35.00 38.42
N LEU A 476 37.84 -34.39 37.72
CA LEU A 476 37.55 -33.33 36.75
C LEU A 476 36.69 -33.81 35.58
N LEU A 477 36.85 -35.05 35.13
CA LEU A 477 36.02 -35.64 34.07
C LEU A 477 34.60 -35.99 34.54
N LEU A 478 34.42 -36.32 35.83
CA LEU A 478 33.12 -36.66 36.42
C LEU A 478 32.33 -35.42 36.88
N ARG A 479 33.00 -34.33 37.24
CA ARG A 479 32.38 -33.08 37.74
C ARG A 479 31.29 -32.51 36.80
N PRO A 480 31.44 -32.48 35.46
CA PRO A 480 30.38 -32.00 34.55
C PRO A 480 29.17 -32.93 34.45
N ARG A 481 29.30 -34.22 34.81
CA ARG A 481 28.18 -35.18 34.78
C ARG A 481 27.25 -35.06 35.98
N PHE A 482 27.73 -34.56 37.11
CA PHE A 482 26.94 -34.42 38.33
C PHE A 482 26.36 -33.01 38.55
N ASN A 483 26.93 -31.97 37.93
CA ASN A 483 26.41 -30.60 38.00
C ASN A 483 25.46 -30.25 36.84
N PHE A 484 24.42 -31.06 36.62
CA PHE A 484 23.35 -30.75 35.64
C PHE A 484 22.16 -29.97 36.26
N GLY A 485 22.42 -29.17 37.30
CA GLY A 485 21.38 -28.48 38.08
C GLY A 485 21.21 -26.99 37.80
N GLU A 486 22.27 -26.24 37.54
CA GLU A 486 22.19 -24.77 37.54
C GLU A 486 23.08 -24.18 36.46
N ASP A 487 22.51 -23.96 35.28
CA ASP A 487 22.68 -22.72 34.49
C ASP A 487 22.13 -22.90 33.08
N ARG A 488 20.83 -22.61 32.94
CA ARG A 488 20.21 -22.41 31.61
C ARG A 488 19.25 -21.24 31.59
N GLN A 489 19.69 -20.08 32.05
CA GLN A 489 18.98 -18.82 31.81
C GLN A 489 19.95 -17.67 31.48
N ARG A 490 20.54 -17.69 30.27
CA ARG A 490 20.87 -16.44 29.58
C ARG A 490 19.78 -16.15 28.55
N ARG A 491 18.80 -15.37 29.02
CA ARG A 491 17.72 -14.79 28.20
C ARG A 491 18.34 -13.89 27.13
N ILE A 492 18.17 -14.29 25.87
CA ILE A 492 18.25 -13.37 24.74
C ILE A 492 16.99 -12.50 24.83
N ARG A 493 17.19 -11.23 25.20
CA ARG A 493 16.13 -10.20 25.23
C ARG A 493 15.73 -9.91 23.78
N ARG A 494 14.63 -10.51 23.31
CA ARG A 494 13.95 -10.10 22.07
C ARG A 494 13.00 -8.95 22.38
N GLY A 495 13.11 -7.88 21.58
CA GLY A 495 12.20 -6.75 21.60
C GLY A 495 10.77 -7.18 21.26
N SER A 496 9.85 -6.54 21.98
CA SER A 496 8.40 -6.63 21.87
C SER A 496 7.89 -6.54 20.44
N GLY A 497 6.92 -7.39 20.08
CA GLY A 497 6.18 -7.27 18.83
C GLY A 497 5.28 -8.46 18.51
N SER A 498 4.06 -8.40 19.05
CA SER A 498 2.85 -9.08 18.57
C SER A 498 2.60 -10.55 18.95
N LYS A 499 1.45 -10.70 19.61
CA LYS A 499 0.79 -11.92 20.05
C LYS A 499 0.21 -12.68 18.86
N SER A 500 0.40 -13.99 18.82
CA SER A 500 -0.59 -14.92 18.27
C SER A 500 -0.34 -16.30 18.87
N PHE A 501 -1.24 -16.67 19.78
CA PHE A 501 -1.36 -17.99 20.36
C PHE A 501 -2.42 -18.72 19.54
N SER A 502 -2.09 -19.82 18.88
CA SER A 502 -3.09 -20.81 18.50
C SER A 502 -2.50 -22.20 18.45
N TRP A 503 -3.30 -23.08 19.02
CA TRP A 503 -3.07 -24.45 19.45
C TRP A 503 -3.30 -25.41 18.28
N SER A 504 -2.48 -26.46 18.16
CA SER A 504 -2.90 -27.66 17.44
C SER A 504 -2.36 -28.90 18.13
N VAL A 505 -3.28 -29.60 18.79
CA VAL A 505 -3.17 -30.95 19.31
C VAL A 505 -3.05 -31.94 18.15
N ARG A 506 -2.19 -32.95 18.29
CA ARG A 506 -2.29 -34.21 17.55
C ARG A 506 -1.95 -35.37 18.48
N GLU A 507 -2.98 -35.99 19.04
CA GLU A 507 -3.07 -37.45 19.19
C GLU A 507 -3.04 -38.03 17.75
N GLY A 508 -2.34 -39.12 17.40
CA GLY A 508 -2.12 -40.34 18.15
C GLY A 508 -2.98 -41.42 17.52
N LEU A 509 -2.52 -42.05 16.43
CA LEU A 509 -2.97 -43.37 15.96
C LEU A 509 -1.98 -43.94 14.94
N SER A 510 -1.57 -45.16 15.25
CA SER A 510 -0.63 -46.08 14.63
C SER A 510 -1.16 -46.71 13.33
N ASP A 511 -0.30 -46.94 12.32
CA ASP A 511 0.29 -48.26 12.06
C ASP A 511 1.24 -48.28 10.84
N LEU A 512 2.31 -49.07 10.98
CA LEU A 512 3.07 -49.94 10.03
C LEU A 512 3.20 -49.47 8.55
N GLU A 513 4.36 -49.41 7.89
CA GLU A 513 5.52 -50.29 7.92
C GLU A 513 6.67 -49.66 7.07
N ALA A 514 7.92 -49.92 7.47
CA ALA A 514 9.16 -49.94 6.68
C ALA A 514 9.73 -48.66 6.00
N VAL A 515 10.92 -48.26 6.50
CA VAL A 515 12.21 -48.08 5.78
C VAL A 515 12.97 -46.86 6.32
N GLU A 516 14.09 -47.18 6.99
CA GLU A 516 15.36 -46.44 7.12
C GLU A 516 15.33 -44.91 7.36
N ASP A 517 15.77 -44.46 8.54
CA ASP A 517 17.17 -44.08 8.79
C ASP A 517 17.33 -43.48 10.20
N HIS A 518 18.54 -43.55 10.71
CA HIS A 518 19.05 -43.25 12.04
C HIS A 518 18.49 -42.02 12.81
N GLU A 519 17.80 -42.27 13.93
CA GLU A 519 17.86 -41.42 15.13
C GLU A 519 18.45 -42.20 16.32
N LYS A 520 19.78 -42.24 16.39
CA LYS A 520 20.50 -42.58 17.63
C LYS A 520 21.13 -41.32 18.20
N LYS A 521 20.51 -40.88 19.29
CA LYS A 521 21.15 -40.34 20.50
C LYS A 521 22.20 -39.26 20.23
N ILE A 522 21.77 -38.02 20.39
CA ILE A 522 22.64 -36.88 20.69
C ILE A 522 23.51 -37.27 21.89
N TYR A 523 24.79 -37.47 21.60
CA TYR A 523 25.85 -37.80 22.53
C TYR A 523 26.14 -36.62 23.46
N ALA A 524 26.38 -36.93 24.73
CA ALA A 524 27.33 -36.19 25.54
C ALA A 524 28.59 -37.07 25.67
N LEU A 525 29.74 -36.44 25.46
CA LEU A 525 31.10 -36.99 25.57
C LEU A 525 31.36 -37.71 26.92
#